data_AF-A0A9E3MCM6-F1
#
_entry.id   AF-A0A9E3MCM6-F1
#
_cell.length_a   1.000
_cell.length_b   1.000
_cell.length_c   1.000
_cell.angle_alpha   90.00
_cell.angle_beta   90.00
_cell.angle_gamma   90.00
#
_symmetry.space_group_name_H-M   'P 1'
#
loop_
_entity.id
_entity.type
_entity.pdbx_description
1 polymer ?
#
loop_
_entity_poly.entity_id
_entity_poly.type
_entity_poly.pdbx_seq_one_letter_code
_entity_poly.pdbx_strand_id
1 'polypeptide(L)' 'MMATLVHPMTGIEMNPINIERKALTFDEAVTAHLLKMQGVKYNIIAQRLGTNTHRLGEVFRGEKHEGSKAKAIELTEKSH' A
#
# COMPACT_ATOMS: atom_id res chain seq x y z
N MET A 1 13.13 14.93 -10.25
CA MET A 1 13.68 13.71 -10.88
C MET A 1 13.72 12.61 -9.81
N MET A 2 13.08 11.46 -10.04
CA MET A 2 13.24 10.29 -9.15
C MET A 2 14.49 9.53 -9.58
N ALA A 3 15.22 8.97 -8.62
CA ALA A 3 16.35 8.08 -8.91
C ALA A 3 15.81 6.78 -9.55
N THR A 4 16.33 6.42 -10.72
CA THR A 4 15.95 5.20 -11.47
C THR A 4 17.15 4.25 -11.51
N LEU A 5 16.93 2.95 -11.29
CA LEU A 5 17.96 1.91 -11.40
C LEU A 5 17.90 1.29 -12.80
N VAL A 6 19.02 1.23 -13.52
CA VAL A 6 19.05 0.66 -14.89
C VAL A 6 19.42 -0.82 -14.82
N HIS A 7 18.63 -1.68 -15.48
CA HIS A 7 18.93 -3.11 -15.52
C HIS A 7 20.17 -3.39 -16.38
N PRO A 8 21.19 -4.10 -15.87
CA PRO A 8 22.52 -4.17 -16.51
C PRO A 8 22.52 -4.90 -17.85
N MET A 9 21.56 -5.80 -18.11
CA MET A 9 21.50 -6.57 -19.36
C MET A 9 20.49 -6.02 -20.37
N THR A 10 19.44 -5.32 -19.92
CA THR A 10 18.34 -4.89 -20.79
C THR A 10 18.28 -3.37 -20.97
N GLY A 11 19.01 -2.61 -20.15
CA GLY A 11 19.02 -1.15 -20.20
C GLY A 11 17.71 -0.50 -19.73
N ILE A 12 16.73 -1.28 -19.25
CA ILE A 12 15.43 -0.76 -18.81
C ILE A 12 15.56 -0.03 -17.49
N GLU A 13 14.90 1.11 -17.39
CA GLU A 13 14.71 1.86 -16.16
C GLU A 13 13.74 1.14 -15.21
N MET A 14 14.19 0.89 -13.98
CA MET A 14 13.45 0.24 -12.93
C MET A 14 13.29 1.17 -11.74
N ASN A 15 12.13 1.08 -11.09
CA ASN A 15 11.88 1.81 -9.85
C ASN A 15 12.71 1.18 -8.72
N PRO A 16 13.51 1.96 -7.97
CA PRO A 16 14.20 1.44 -6.80
C PRO A 16 13.18 1.09 -5.71
N ILE A 17 13.32 -0.10 -5.12
CA ILE A 17 12.54 -0.52 -3.96
C ILE A 17 13.29 -0.04 -2.72
N ASN A 18 12.86 1.09 -2.16
CA ASN A 18 13.49 1.66 -0.97
C ASN A 18 12.96 1.05 0.34
N ILE A 19 11.73 0.57 0.33
CA ILE A 19 11.07 -0.03 1.49
C ILE A 19 10.43 -1.34 1.07
N GLU A 20 10.75 -2.42 1.79
CA GLU A 20 10.10 -3.72 1.65
C GLU A 20 9.58 -4.18 3.02
N ARG A 21 8.25 -4.33 3.11
CA ARG A 21 7.52 -4.77 4.30
C ARG A 21 7.08 -6.21 4.14
N LYS A 22 7.52 -7.06 5.06
CA LYS A 22 7.12 -8.48 5.12
C LYS A 22 5.74 -8.68 5.73
N ALA A 23 5.28 -7.74 6.54
CA ALA A 23 3.95 -7.67 7.13
C ALA A 23 3.53 -6.20 7.22
N LEU A 24 2.22 -5.96 7.27
CA LEU A 24 1.69 -4.62 7.53
C LEU A 24 1.44 -4.46 9.04
N THR A 25 1.57 -3.23 9.53
CA THR A 25 1.03 -2.85 10.84
C THR A 25 -0.45 -2.50 10.74
N PHE A 26 -1.11 -2.34 11.89
CA PHE A 26 -2.50 -1.86 11.89
C PHE A 26 -2.65 -0.50 11.19
N ASP A 27 -1.76 0.46 11.48
CA ASP A 27 -1.82 1.79 10.87
C ASP A 27 -1.55 1.75 9.35
N GLU A 28 -0.69 0.85 8.89
CA GLU A 28 -0.46 0.63 7.46
C GLU A 28 -1.69 0.00 6.78
N ALA A 29 -2.41 -0.88 7.47
CA ALA A 29 -3.68 -1.41 7.01
C ALA A 29 -4.79 -0.35 6.97
N VAL A 30 -4.87 0.54 7.98
CA VAL A 30 -5.75 1.73 7.96
C VAL A 30 -5.41 2.61 6.76
N THR A 31 -4.13 2.89 6.54
CA THR A 31 -3.64 3.67 5.42
C THR A 31 -4.01 3.04 4.08
N ALA A 32 -3.90 1.71 3.96
CA ALA A 32 -4.32 0.98 2.77
C ALA A 32 -5.81 1.19 2.46
N HIS A 33 -6.67 1.15 3.48
CA HIS A 33 -8.11 1.42 3.32
C HIS A 33 -8.39 2.86 2.88
N LEU A 34 -7.71 3.85 3.48
CA LEU A 34 -7.83 5.25 3.09
C LEU A 34 -7.44 5.47 1.62
N LEU A 35 -6.29 4.92 1.18
CA LEU A 35 -5.85 5.03 -0.21
C LEU A 35 -6.85 4.38 -1.17
N LYS A 36 -7.45 3.25 -0.79
CA LYS A 36 -8.50 2.59 -1.59
C LYS A 36 -9.74 3.47 -1.71
N MET A 37 -10.19 4.09 -0.62
CA MET A 37 -11.34 5.00 -0.61
C MET A 37 -11.09 6.26 -1.45
N GLN A 38 -9.84 6.71 -1.53
CA GLN A 38 -9.39 7.79 -2.42
C GLN A 38 -9.28 7.37 -3.90
N GLY A 39 -9.61 6.13 -4.25
CA GLY A 39 -9.58 5.62 -5.62
C GLY A 39 -8.18 5.20 -6.11
N VAL A 40 -7.18 5.08 -5.22
CA VAL A 40 -5.85 4.63 -5.62
C VAL A 40 -5.89 3.16 -6.05
N LYS A 41 -5.29 2.87 -7.20
CA LYS A 41 -5.26 1.50 -7.76
C LYS A 41 -4.51 0.55 -6.85
N TYR A 42 -4.99 -0.68 -6.82
CA TYR A 42 -4.55 -1.72 -5.89
C TYR A 42 -3.04 -2.02 -5.92
N ASN A 43 -2.47 -2.18 -7.12
CA ASN A 43 -1.03 -2.38 -7.31
C ASN A 43 -0.20 -1.17 -6.88
N ILE A 44 -0.73 0.05 -7.06
CA ILE A 44 -0.06 1.29 -6.66
C ILE A 44 -0.05 1.40 -5.12
N ILE A 45 -1.14 1.01 -4.44
CA ILE A 45 -1.16 0.96 -2.97
C ILE A 45 -0.08 0.01 -2.45
N ALA A 46 0.01 -1.20 -3.02
CA ALA A 46 1.02 -2.17 -2.62
C ALA A 46 2.44 -1.62 -2.79
N GLN A 47 2.74 -0.99 -3.93
CA GLN A 47 4.04 -0.35 -4.19
C GLN A 47 4.33 0.79 -3.22
N ARG A 48 3.36 1.68 -2.95
CA ARG A 48 3.52 2.81 -2.03
C ARG A 48 3.77 2.37 -0.59
N LEU A 49 3.10 1.29 -0.16
CA LEU A 49 3.31 0.69 1.16
C LEU A 49 4.51 -0.26 1.20
N GLY A 50 5.26 -0.42 0.10
CA GLY A 50 6.42 -1.31 0.06
C GLY A 50 6.04 -2.77 0.33
N THR A 51 4.86 -3.22 -0.10
CA THR A 51 4.35 -4.58 0.11
C THR A 51 3.90 -5.20 -1.21
N ASN A 52 3.24 -6.36 -1.17
CA ASN A 52 2.66 -7.00 -2.34
C ASN A 52 1.12 -7.05 -2.30
N THR A 53 0.52 -7.30 -3.45
CA THR A 53 -0.94 -7.36 -3.63
C THR A 53 -1.61 -8.52 -2.90
N HIS A 54 -0.86 -9.57 -2.57
CA HIS A 54 -1.40 -10.70 -1.80
C HIS A 54 -1.67 -10.27 -0.35
N ARG A 55 -0.68 -9.71 0.33
CA ARG A 55 -0.80 -9.21 1.71
C ARG A 55 -1.82 -8.09 1.85
N LEU A 56 -1.83 -7.17 0.88
CA LEU A 56 -2.86 -6.13 0.82
C LEU A 56 -4.28 -6.72 0.69
N GLY A 57 -4.39 -7.92 0.11
CA GLY A 57 -5.65 -8.60 -0.09
C GLY A 57 -6.19 -9.20 1.18
N GLU A 58 -5.31 -9.76 2.01
CA GLU A 58 -5.65 -10.26 3.34
C GLU A 58 -6.25 -9.12 4.20
N VAL A 59 -5.67 -7.92 4.13
CA VAL A 59 -6.24 -6.72 4.79
C VAL A 59 -7.62 -6.39 4.25
N PHE A 60 -7.78 -6.28 2.93
CA PHE A 60 -9.05 -5.84 2.35
C PHE A 60 -10.17 -6.87 2.45
N ARG A 61 -9.84 -8.15 2.60
CA ARG A 61 -10.79 -9.23 2.92
C ARG A 61 -11.09 -9.32 4.43
N GLY A 62 -10.35 -8.60 5.27
CA GLY A 62 -10.51 -8.62 6.72
C GLY A 62 -9.86 -9.82 7.42
N GLU A 63 -9.02 -10.59 6.71
CA GLU A 63 -8.27 -11.73 7.26
C GLU A 63 -7.13 -11.28 8.19
N LYS A 64 -6.67 -10.04 8.01
CA LYS A 64 -5.65 -9.38 8.83
C LYS A 64 -6.08 -7.97 9.21
N HIS A 65 -5.63 -7.53 10.39
CA HIS A 65 -5.88 -6.19 10.93
C HIS A 65 -7.39 -5.86 11.01
N GLU A 66 -8.13 -6.71 11.71
CA GLU A 66 -9.55 -6.49 12.01
C GLU A 66 -9.77 -5.09 12.60
N GLY A 67 -10.82 -4.40 12.15
CA GLY A 67 -11.13 -3.03 12.55
C GLY A 67 -10.40 -1.92 11.78
N SER A 68 -9.36 -2.23 11.01
CA SER A 68 -8.62 -1.21 10.22
C SER A 68 -9.51 -0.46 9.21
N LYS A 69 -10.45 -1.17 8.56
CA LYS A 69 -11.46 -0.53 7.69
C LYS A 69 -12.36 0.44 8.45
N ALA A 70 -12.85 0.04 9.63
CA ALA A 70 -13.72 0.87 10.45
C ALA A 70 -12.98 2.14 10.90
N LYS A 71 -11.72 2.00 11.30
CA LYS A 71 -10.87 3.14 11.65
C LYS A 71 -10.65 4.09 10.47
N ALA A 72 -10.45 3.57 9.27
CA ALA A 72 -10.33 4.39 8.07
C ALA A 72 -11.62 5.20 7.80
N ILE A 73 -12.80 4.59 7.97
CA ILE A 73 -14.10 5.28 7.83
C ILE A 73 -14.22 6.40 8.85
N GLU A 74 -13.91 6.13 10.13
CA GLU A 74 -13.94 7.13 11.21
C GLU A 74 -13.07 8.35 10.87
N LEU A 75 -11.88 8.13 10.30
CA LEU A 75 -10.98 9.21 9.89
C LEU A 75 -11.52 10.03 8.72
N THR A 76 -12.19 9.39 7.75
CA THR A 76 -12.81 10.11 6.63
C THR A 76 -14.00 10.96 7.06
N GLU A 77 -14.79 10.51 8.04
CA GLU A 77 -15.93 11.25 8.57
C GLU A 77 -15.52 12.44 9.44
N LYS A 78 -14.45 12.30 10.23
CA LYS A 78 -13.89 13.40 11.04
C LYS A 78 -13.24 14.53 10.23
N SER A 79 -13.07 14.34 8.92
CA SER A 79 -12.45 15.31 8.02
C SER A 79 -13.48 16.21 7.31
N HIS A 80 -14.78 16.05 7.61
CA HIS A 80 -15.88 16.95 7.24
C HIS A 80 -16.36 17.75 8.45
#